data_AF-A0A9E5DPR5-F1
#
_entry.id   AF-A0A9E5DPR5-F1
#
_cell.length_a   1.000
_cell.length_b   1.000
_cell.length_c   1.000
_cell.angle_alpha   90.00
_cell.angle_beta   90.00
_cell.angle_gamma   90.00
#
_symmetry.space_group_name_H-M   'P 1'
#
loop_
_entity.id
_entity.type
_entity.pdbx_description
1 polymer ?
#
loop_
_entity_poly.entity_id
_entity_poly.type
_entity_poly.pdbx_seq_one_letter_code
_entity_poly.pdbx_strand_id
1 'polypeptide(L)'
;MTDRTRVDEFLSSLIAICRPLEPFDMALLDAHGATLAEDIYAGERLVLKAGSRIRSTQIGLAASIGRDHLPTRPHPRVVVLSAGPDLVEPGNELKEGEEYETNSWLLTTAVREVGAVAYRVHTIPDDEAQLQAVIEDQLV
;
A
#
# COMPACT_ATOMS: atom_id res chain seq x y z
N MET A 1 29.04 -7.51 16.15
CA MET A 1 29.05 -6.07 15.87
C MET A 1 27.85 -5.81 14.97
N THR A 2 26.79 -5.21 15.51
CA THR A 2 25.55 -4.96 14.77
C THR A 2 25.86 -3.94 13.68
N ASP A 3 25.72 -4.35 12.43
CA ASP A 3 25.84 -3.44 11.29
C ASP A 3 24.68 -2.43 11.39
N ARG A 4 24.99 -1.20 11.79
CA ARG A 4 23.99 -0.14 11.98
C ARG A 4 23.90 0.64 10.68
N THR A 5 22.95 0.28 9.82
CA THR A 5 22.61 1.08 8.63
C THR A 5 21.80 2.30 9.06
N ARG A 6 22.05 3.46 8.45
CA ARG A 6 21.20 4.62 8.68
C ARG A 6 19.85 4.44 7.99
N VAL A 7 18.78 4.99 8.56
CA VAL A 7 17.42 4.88 8.01
C VAL A 7 17.34 5.41 6.57
N ASP A 8 18.00 6.53 6.28
CA ASP A 8 18.03 7.14 4.95
C ASP A 8 18.79 6.30 3.91
N GLU A 9 19.85 5.63 4.35
CA GLU A 9 20.62 4.70 3.51
C GLU A 9 19.80 3.45 3.19
N PHE A 10 19.12 2.87 4.18
CA PHE A 10 18.27 1.70 3.98
C PHE A 10 17.02 2.03 3.15
N LEU A 11 16.42 3.22 3.34
CA LEU A 11 15.35 3.68 2.47
C LEU A 11 15.80 3.78 1.01
N SER A 12 17.01 4.29 0.79
CA SER A 12 17.58 4.41 -0.57
C SER A 12 17.80 3.04 -1.21
N SER A 13 18.27 2.04 -0.45
CA SER A 13 18.46 0.68 -0.98
C SER A 13 17.13 -0.01 -1.30
N LEU A 14 16.10 0.18 -0.46
CA LEU A 14 14.75 -0.34 -0.73
C LEU A 14 14.14 0.29 -1.98
N ILE A 15 14.24 1.61 -2.16
CA ILE A 15 13.73 2.29 -3.35
C ILE A 15 14.45 1.78 -4.61
N ALA A 16 15.75 1.48 -4.53
CA ALA A 16 16.53 1.00 -5.67
C ALA A 16 16.10 -0.39 -6.18
N ILE A 17 15.51 -1.22 -5.33
CA ILE A 17 15.01 -2.56 -5.72
C ILE A 17 13.52 -2.55 -6.09
N CYS A 18 12.77 -1.53 -5.66
CA CYS A 18 11.36 -1.37 -5.97
C CYS A 18 11.14 -0.93 -7.43
N ARG A 19 10.15 -1.53 -8.08
CA ARG A 19 9.67 -1.12 -9.40
C ARG A 19 8.17 -0.84 -9.34
N PRO A 20 7.67 0.21 -10.01
CA PRO A 20 6.23 0.40 -10.15
C PRO A 20 5.58 -0.83 -10.76
N LEU A 21 4.37 -1.15 -10.30
CA LEU A 21 3.57 -2.19 -10.92
C LEU A 21 3.27 -1.83 -12.38
N GLU A 22 3.25 -2.86 -13.24
CA GLU A 22 2.91 -2.69 -14.65
C GLU A 22 1.52 -2.04 -14.77
N PRO A 23 1.37 -1.05 -15.66
CA PRO A 23 0.09 -0.40 -15.84
C PRO A 23 -0.88 -1.31 -16.60
N PHE A 24 -2.16 -1.11 -16.36
CA PHE A 24 -3.23 -1.77 -17.11
C PHE A 24 -4.42 -0.82 -17.29
N ASP A 25 -5.20 -1.06 -18.35
CA ASP A 25 -6.39 -0.28 -18.63
C ASP A 25 -7.54 -0.71 -17.71
N MET A 26 -8.09 0.27 -17.00
CA MET A 26 -9.27 0.10 -16.14
C MET A 26 -10.43 0.90 -16.70
N ALA A 27 -11.63 0.32 -16.67
CA ALA A 27 -12.85 1.04 -17.00
C ALA A 27 -13.00 2.27 -16.07
N LEU A 28 -13.60 3.35 -16.57
CA LEU A 28 -13.64 4.63 -15.83
C LEU A 28 -14.10 4.52 -14.38
N LEU A 29 -15.15 3.73 -14.11
CA LEU A 29 -15.67 3.58 -12.74
C LEU A 29 -14.68 2.83 -11.83
N ASP A 30 -14.01 1.81 -12.36
CA ASP A 30 -13.04 1.02 -11.62
C ASP A 30 -11.72 1.78 -11.42
N ALA A 31 -11.37 2.66 -12.35
CA ALA A 31 -10.19 3.51 -12.26
C ALA A 31 -10.29 4.56 -11.13
N HIS A 32 -11.48 4.80 -10.57
CA HIS A 32 -11.67 5.79 -9.51
C HIS A 32 -10.86 5.43 -8.26
N GLY A 33 -9.97 6.33 -7.86
CA GLY A 33 -9.08 6.15 -6.72
C GLY A 33 -7.67 5.73 -7.11
N ALA A 34 -7.49 5.07 -8.25
CA ALA A 34 -6.19 4.58 -8.75
C ALA A 34 -5.25 5.72 -9.15
N THR A 35 -4.03 5.35 -9.56
CA THR A 35 -3.01 6.30 -10.03
C THR A 35 -2.90 6.22 -11.54
N LEU A 36 -2.94 7.37 -12.22
CA LEU A 36 -2.81 7.42 -13.67
C LEU A 36 -1.39 7.00 -14.10
N ALA A 37 -1.31 6.09 -15.08
CA ALA A 37 -0.05 5.49 -15.50
C ALA A 37 0.77 6.42 -16.40
N GLU A 38 0.10 7.10 -17.33
CA GLU A 38 0.67 7.89 -18.41
C GLU A 38 -0.09 9.20 -18.61
N ASP A 39 0.51 10.12 -19.37
CA ASP A 39 -0.11 11.40 -19.70
C ASP A 39 -1.25 11.20 -20.72
N ILE A 40 -2.40 11.84 -20.49
CA ILE A 40 -3.52 11.84 -21.44
C ILE A 40 -3.62 13.18 -22.15
N TYR A 41 -3.75 13.12 -23.48
CA TYR A 41 -3.88 14.27 -24.35
C TYR A 41 -5.23 14.28 -25.07
N ALA A 42 -5.78 15.48 -25.27
CA ALA A 42 -6.89 15.75 -26.16
C ALA A 42 -6.36 16.60 -27.34
N GLY A 43 -6.13 15.96 -28.48
CA GLY A 43 -5.27 16.53 -29.52
C GLY A 43 -3.85 16.71 -28.99
N GLU A 44 -3.31 17.92 -29.08
CA GLU A 44 -1.97 18.25 -28.56
C GLU A 44 -1.97 18.70 -27.09
N ARG A 45 -3.15 18.93 -26.50
CA ARG A 45 -3.27 19.47 -25.15
C ARG A 45 -3.20 18.35 -24.11
N LEU A 46 -2.25 18.45 -23.19
CA LEU A 46 -2.23 17.63 -21.97
C LEU A 46 -3.46 17.93 -21.11
N VAL A 47 -4.27 16.91 -20.85
CA VAL A 47 -5.51 17.02 -20.05
C VAL A 47 -5.42 16.26 -18.74
N LEU A 48 -4.67 15.16 -18.67
CA LEU A 48 -4.40 14.44 -17.43
C LEU A 48 -2.90 14.12 -17.33
N LYS A 49 -2.30 14.41 -16.18
CA LYS A 49 -0.87 14.17 -15.93
C LYS A 49 -0.64 12.82 -15.26
N ALA A 50 0.30 12.03 -15.76
CA ALA A 50 0.75 10.78 -15.16
C ALA A 50 1.12 10.95 -13.69
N GLY A 51 0.89 9.92 -12.87
CA GLY A 51 1.16 9.95 -11.43
C GLY A 51 0.09 10.70 -10.61
N SER A 52 -0.88 11.34 -11.25
CA SER A 52 -2.02 11.93 -10.53
C SER A 52 -2.98 10.86 -10.04
N ARG A 53 -3.58 11.12 -8.87
CA ARG A 53 -4.64 10.28 -8.34
C ARG A 53 -5.94 10.55 -9.11
N ILE A 54 -6.60 9.49 -9.55
CA ILE A 54 -7.83 9.55 -10.32
C ILE A 54 -8.99 9.83 -9.36
N ARG A 55 -9.66 10.97 -9.55
CA ARG A 55 -10.87 11.41 -8.84
C ARG A 55 -12.00 11.64 -9.83
N SER A 56 -13.16 12.00 -9.31
CA SER A 56 -14.35 12.34 -10.11
C SER A 56 -14.06 13.34 -11.24
N THR A 57 -13.18 14.31 -11.02
CA THR A 57 -12.79 15.29 -12.05
C THR A 57 -12.03 14.66 -13.21
N GLN A 58 -11.06 13.77 -12.94
CA GLN A 58 -10.34 13.05 -14.00
C GLN A 58 -11.25 12.08 -14.75
N ILE A 59 -12.16 11.40 -14.03
CA ILE A 59 -13.17 10.52 -14.64
C ILE A 59 -14.09 11.30 -15.59
N GLY A 60 -14.63 12.43 -15.14
CA GLY A 60 -15.48 13.29 -15.97
C GLY A 60 -14.74 13.84 -17.19
N LEU A 61 -13.47 14.25 -17.02
CA LEU A 61 -12.66 14.74 -18.12
C LEU A 61 -12.39 13.63 -19.15
N ALA A 62 -12.00 12.44 -18.72
CA ALA A 62 -11.79 11.29 -19.58
C ALA A 62 -13.06 10.93 -20.37
N ALA A 63 -14.22 10.89 -19.71
CA ALA A 63 -15.51 10.68 -20.35
C ALA A 63 -15.83 11.77 -21.39
N SER A 64 -15.57 13.05 -21.06
CA SER A 64 -15.86 14.17 -21.95
C SER A 64 -15.06 14.17 -23.26
N ILE A 65 -13.92 13.48 -23.29
CA ILE A 65 -13.08 13.30 -24.48
C ILE A 65 -13.28 11.93 -25.14
N GLY A 66 -14.32 11.19 -24.75
CA GLY A 66 -14.71 9.93 -25.37
C GLY A 66 -13.90 8.71 -24.94
N ARG A 67 -13.20 8.76 -23.81
CA ARG A 67 -12.53 7.58 -23.24
C ARG A 67 -13.44 6.85 -22.28
N ASP A 68 -13.46 5.54 -22.37
CA ASP A 68 -14.16 4.62 -21.46
C ASP A 68 -13.20 3.88 -20.50
N HIS A 69 -11.89 3.97 -20.77
CA HIS A 69 -10.82 3.41 -19.94
C HIS A 69 -9.73 4.45 -19.65
N LEU A 70 -9.03 4.23 -18.55
CA LEU A 70 -7.80 4.94 -18.21
C LEU A 70 -6.65 3.95 -18.00
N PRO A 71 -5.43 4.30 -18.44
CA PRO A 71 -4.25 3.53 -18.13
C PRO A 71 -3.88 3.82 -16.67
N THR A 72 -3.91 2.79 -15.83
CA THR A 72 -3.78 2.96 -14.38
C THR A 72 -2.70 2.06 -13.80
N ARG A 73 -2.18 2.46 -12.64
CA ARG A 73 -1.40 1.60 -11.77
C ARG A 73 -2.28 1.12 -10.62
N PRO A 74 -2.30 -0.19 -10.31
CA PRO A 74 -3.09 -0.71 -9.22
C PRO A 74 -2.56 -0.19 -7.88
N HIS A 75 -3.44 -0.15 -6.89
CA HIS A 75 -3.04 0.11 -5.52
C HIS A 75 -2.28 -1.11 -4.99
N PRO A 76 -1.06 -0.93 -4.43
CA PRO A 76 -0.36 -2.00 -3.75
C PRO A 76 -1.24 -2.58 -2.64
N ARG A 77 -1.25 -3.91 -2.52
CA ARG A 77 -1.80 -4.61 -1.36
C ARG A 77 -0.68 -4.82 -0.37
N VAL A 78 -0.87 -4.37 0.86
CA VAL A 78 0.12 -4.52 1.92
C VAL A 78 -0.53 -5.21 3.10
N VAL A 79 0.06 -6.30 3.55
CA VAL A 79 -0.32 -6.98 4.79
C VAL A 79 0.71 -6.59 5.85
N VAL A 80 0.22 -6.08 6.98
CA VAL A 80 1.05 -5.72 8.13
C VAL A 80 0.81 -6.76 9.21
N LEU A 81 1.84 -7.56 9.45
CA LEU A 81 1.91 -8.56 10.50
C LEU A 81 2.68 -7.97 11.67
N SER A 82 2.13 -8.08 12.88
CA SER A 82 2.90 -7.90 14.11
C SER A 82 3.09 -9.25 14.77
N ALA A 83 4.26 -9.49 15.35
CA ALA A 83 4.60 -10.68 16.10
C ALA A 83 5.44 -10.28 17.32
N GLY A 84 4.99 -10.69 18.49
CA GLY A 84 5.67 -10.46 19.77
C GLY A 84 4.82 -11.01 20.91
N PRO A 85 5.38 -11.87 21.78
CA PRO A 85 4.60 -12.51 22.86
C PRO A 85 4.18 -11.53 23.96
N ASP A 86 4.81 -10.36 24.01
CA ASP A 86 4.58 -9.24 24.93
C ASP A 86 3.58 -8.20 24.39
N LEU A 87 3.09 -8.38 23.15
CA LEU A 87 2.25 -7.39 22.46
C LEU A 87 0.76 -7.63 22.74
N VAL A 88 0.09 -6.59 23.20
CA VAL A 88 -1.34 -6.62 23.57
C VAL A 88 -2.14 -5.64 22.72
N GLU A 89 -3.31 -6.07 22.24
CA GLU A 89 -4.22 -5.20 21.49
C GLU A 89 -4.76 -4.05 22.36
N PRO A 90 -4.76 -2.80 21.84
CA PRO A 90 -5.36 -1.66 22.55
C PRO A 90 -6.82 -1.93 22.96
N GLY A 91 -7.15 -1.57 24.20
CA GLY A 91 -8.46 -1.82 24.81
C GLY A 91 -8.48 -3.01 25.76
N ASN A 92 -7.47 -3.87 25.73
CA ASN A 92 -7.22 -4.87 26.77
C ASN A 92 -6.34 -4.28 27.89
N GLU A 93 -6.40 -4.89 29.08
CA GLU A 93 -5.54 -4.51 30.21
C GLU A 93 -4.12 -5.06 30.03
N LEU A 94 -3.11 -4.25 30.33
CA LEU A 94 -1.70 -4.67 30.33
C LEU A 94 -1.33 -5.36 31.64
N LYS A 95 -0.53 -6.42 31.53
CA LYS A 95 0.16 -7.06 32.65
C LYS A 95 1.63 -6.62 32.70
N GLU A 96 2.30 -7.03 33.76
CA GLU A 96 3.73 -6.75 33.94
C GLU A 96 4.56 -7.37 32.80
N GLY A 97 5.32 -6.52 32.11
CA GLY A 97 6.16 -6.94 30.97
C GLY A 97 5.46 -6.93 29.61
N GLU A 98 4.18 -6.57 29.53
CA GLU A 98 3.46 -6.40 28.27
C GLU A 98 3.49 -4.93 27.80
N GLU A 99 3.38 -4.73 26.48
CA GLU A 99 3.21 -3.41 25.86
C GLU A 99 2.09 -3.42 24.81
N TYR A 100 1.50 -2.25 24.55
CA TYR A 100 0.49 -2.15 23.52
C TYR A 100 1.11 -2.27 22.13
N GLU A 101 0.50 -3.12 21.31
CA GLU A 101 0.80 -3.22 19.90
C GLU A 101 0.43 -1.91 19.21
N THR A 102 1.43 -1.12 18.80
CA THR A 102 1.26 0.21 18.18
C THR A 102 1.77 0.28 16.74
N ASN A 103 2.77 -0.53 16.40
CA ASN A 103 3.46 -0.45 15.11
C ASN A 103 2.57 -0.87 13.95
N SER A 104 1.85 -1.98 14.08
CA SER A 104 0.91 -2.47 13.07
C SER A 104 -0.23 -1.49 12.83
N TRP A 105 -0.70 -0.80 13.88
CA TRP A 105 -1.68 0.28 13.75
C TRP A 105 -1.12 1.44 12.93
N LEU A 106 0.04 1.97 13.33
CA LEU A 106 0.74 3.06 12.66
C LEU A 106 1.01 2.73 11.18
N LEU A 107 1.63 1.58 10.92
CA LEU A 107 2.04 1.17 9.57
C LEU A 107 0.82 0.90 8.68
N THR A 108 -0.22 0.23 9.20
CA THR A 108 -1.44 -0.02 8.42
C THR A 108 -2.11 1.29 8.01
N THR A 109 -2.19 2.28 8.92
CA THR A 109 -2.80 3.57 8.59
C THR A 109 -1.93 4.40 7.65
N ALA A 110 -0.61 4.41 7.83
CA ALA A 110 0.32 5.11 6.93
C ALA A 110 0.24 4.58 5.49
N VAL A 111 0.10 3.26 5.32
CA VAL A 111 -0.13 2.65 4.00
C VAL A 111 -1.46 3.10 3.38
N ARG A 112 -2.53 3.21 4.16
CA ARG A 112 -3.83 3.69 3.67
C ARG A 112 -3.79 5.16 3.26
N GLU A 113 -3.02 5.99 3.97
CA GLU A 113 -2.86 7.42 3.66
C GLU A 113 -2.23 7.65 2.28
N VAL A 114 -1.27 6.81 1.88
CA VAL A 114 -0.66 6.85 0.54
C VAL A 114 -1.54 6.21 -0.54
N GLY A 115 -2.72 5.71 -0.18
CA GLY A 115 -3.74 5.18 -1.08
C GLY A 115 -3.67 3.68 -1.32
N ALA A 116 -2.70 2.97 -0.74
CA ALA A 116 -2.61 1.52 -0.86
C ALA A 116 -3.68 0.78 -0.05
N VAL A 117 -3.93 -0.49 -0.39
CA VAL A 117 -4.89 -1.33 0.31
C VAL A 117 -4.16 -2.07 1.43
N ALA A 118 -4.41 -1.67 2.67
CA ALA A 118 -3.73 -2.23 3.84
C ALA A 118 -4.62 -3.16 4.68
N TYR A 119 -4.08 -4.32 5.01
CA TYR A 119 -4.65 -5.31 5.90
C TYR A 119 -3.79 -5.46 7.14
N ARG A 120 -4.40 -5.40 8.32
CA ARG A 120 -3.72 -5.64 9.59
C ARG A 120 -4.03 -7.05 10.03
N VAL A 121 -3.00 -7.86 10.24
CA VAL A 121 -3.13 -9.21 10.77
C VAL A 121 -2.37 -9.22 12.09
N HIS A 122 -3.12 -9.29 13.18
CA HIS A 122 -2.52 -9.52 14.49
C HIS A 122 -2.51 -11.02 14.73
N THR A 123 -1.32 -11.58 14.86
CA THR A 123 -1.13 -12.98 15.23
C THR A 123 0.16 -13.04 16.03
N ILE A 124 0.14 -13.74 17.15
CA ILE A 124 1.36 -14.06 17.91
C ILE A 124 1.71 -15.49 17.50
N PRO A 125 2.54 -15.71 16.46
CA PRO A 125 3.01 -17.05 16.15
C PRO A 125 3.94 -17.50 17.27
N ASP A 126 3.68 -18.67 17.85
CA ASP A 126 4.49 -19.22 18.94
C ASP A 126 5.82 -19.80 18.43
N ASP A 127 5.89 -20.15 17.14
CA ASP A 127 7.03 -20.77 16.49
C ASP A 127 7.20 -20.37 15.01
N GLU A 128 8.33 -20.74 14.43
CA GLU A 128 8.69 -20.45 13.04
C GLU A 128 7.67 -21.04 12.04
N ALA A 129 7.14 -22.24 12.31
CA ALA A 129 6.20 -22.90 11.42
C ALA A 129 4.84 -22.18 11.39
N GLN A 130 4.39 -21.69 12.54
CA GLN A 130 3.18 -20.85 12.63
C GLN A 130 3.37 -19.53 11.91
N LEU A 131 4.53 -18.86 12.08
CA LEU A 131 4.83 -17.62 11.38
C LEU A 131 4.84 -17.84 9.86
N GLN A 132 5.47 -18.92 9.40
CA GLN A 132 5.50 -19.28 7.98
C GLN A 132 4.08 -19.52 7.45
N ALA A 133 3.26 -20.30 8.15
CA ALA A 133 1.88 -20.58 7.75
C ALA A 133 1.03 -19.30 7.64
N VAL A 134 1.20 -18.37 8.59
CA VAL A 134 0.53 -17.07 8.56
C VAL A 134 1.01 -16.24 7.37
N ILE A 135 2.31 -16.22 7.07
CA ILE A 135 2.81 -15.50 5.89
C ILE A 135 2.23 -16.11 4.62
N GLU A 136 2.26 -17.44 4.48
CA GLU A 136 1.76 -18.16 3.30
C GLU A 136 0.27 -17.93 3.06
N ASP A 137 -0.56 -17.90 4.10
CA ASP A 137 -1.99 -17.59 4.00
C ASP A 137 -2.26 -16.18 3.46
N GLN A 138 -1.30 -15.26 3.64
CA GLN A 138 -1.40 -13.88 3.19
C GLN A 138 -0.81 -13.63 1.80
N LEU A 139 -0.09 -14.62 1.23
CA LEU A 139 0.39 -14.58 -0.15
C LEU A 139 -0.73 -14.98 -1.10
N VAL A 140 -1.26 -14.01 -1.85
CA VAL A 140 -2.26 -14.22 -2.92
C VAL A 140 -1.61 -14.14 -4.28
#